data_AF-A0A3B6B4Y4-F1
#
_entry.id   AF-A0A3B6B4Y4-F1
#
_cell.length_a   1.000
_cell.length_b   1.000
_cell.length_c   1.000
_cell.angle_alpha   90.00
_cell.angle_beta   90.00
_cell.angle_gamma   90.00
#
_symmetry.space_group_name_H-M   'P 1'
#
loop_
_entity.id
_entity.type
_entity.pdbx_description
1 polymer ?
#
loop_
_entity_poly.entity_id
_entity_poly.type
_entity_poly.pdbx_seq_one_letter_code
_entity_poly.pdbx_strand_id
1 'polypeptide(L)'
;MAGAAARASPPTPRQWRSHDPTTVAPVMPPLLLLLLAALALALAPALPHAAAGGGARFYDPARVTQISWRPRAFLYSGFLSHAECDHLIKLAKGRLEKSMVADNESGKSVMSQVRTSSGTFLSKREDEIISGIEKCVAAWTFLPEENAESMQVLHYEVGQKYDAHFNYFSDKKNVKRGGH
;
A
#
# COMPACT_ATOMS: atom_id res chain seq x y z
N MET A 1 -7.21 -55.43 45.37
CA MET A 1 -5.74 -55.28 45.32
C MET A 1 -5.41 -53.87 45.79
N ALA A 2 -4.72 -53.77 46.93
CA ALA A 2 -4.33 -52.51 47.56
C ALA A 2 -2.90 -52.15 47.12
N GLY A 3 -2.70 -50.96 46.57
CA GLY A 3 -1.38 -50.44 46.19
C GLY A 3 -0.92 -49.38 47.18
N ALA A 4 0.14 -49.68 47.93
CA ALA A 4 0.79 -48.79 48.88
C ALA A 4 1.68 -47.76 48.16
N ALA A 5 1.63 -46.50 48.62
CA ALA A 5 2.46 -45.41 48.14
C ALA A 5 3.87 -45.44 48.78
N ALA A 6 4.92 -45.45 47.94
CA ALA A 6 6.31 -45.33 48.38
C ALA A 6 6.67 -43.85 48.65
N ARG A 7 7.25 -43.58 49.82
CA ARG A 7 7.78 -42.26 50.21
C ARG A 7 9.18 -42.05 49.58
N ALA A 8 9.39 -40.90 48.95
CA ALA A 8 10.69 -40.46 48.45
C ALA A 8 11.44 -39.62 49.52
N SER A 9 12.74 -39.84 49.66
CA SER A 9 13.65 -39.12 50.56
C SER A 9 14.07 -37.75 50.01
N PRO A 10 14.39 -36.76 50.87
CA PRO A 10 14.79 -35.42 50.42
C PRO A 10 16.24 -35.37 49.92
N PRO A 11 16.57 -34.44 48.98
CA PRO A 11 17.92 -34.29 48.45
C PRO A 11 18.85 -33.53 49.40
N THR A 12 20.13 -33.87 49.37
CA THR A 12 21.22 -33.22 50.10
C THR A 12 21.55 -31.82 49.57
N PRO A 13 21.88 -30.85 50.45
CA PRO A 13 22.19 -29.49 50.02
C PRO A 13 23.58 -29.41 49.36
N ARG A 14 23.61 -28.72 48.22
CA ARG A 14 24.78 -28.48 47.36
C ARG A 14 25.61 -27.33 47.95
N GLN A 15 26.88 -27.58 48.28
CA GLN A 15 27.82 -26.54 48.73
C GLN A 15 28.12 -25.54 47.60
N TRP A 16 27.94 -24.25 47.88
CA TRP A 16 28.27 -23.14 46.98
C TRP A 16 29.70 -22.66 47.26
N ARG A 17 30.56 -22.60 46.23
CA ARG A 17 31.87 -21.94 46.33
C ARG A 17 31.67 -20.43 46.30
N SER A 18 32.20 -19.72 47.28
CA SER A 18 32.28 -18.26 47.28
C SER A 18 33.26 -17.80 46.18
N HIS A 19 32.75 -17.02 45.22
CA HIS A 19 33.57 -16.27 44.28
C HIS A 19 34.02 -14.95 44.93
N ASP A 20 35.30 -14.64 44.76
CA ASP A 20 36.02 -13.49 45.31
C ASP A 20 35.57 -12.18 44.61
N PRO A 21 35.16 -11.11 45.33
CA PRO A 21 34.53 -9.94 44.73
C PRO A 21 35.54 -8.81 44.51
N THR A 22 36.58 -9.02 43.71
CA THR A 22 37.47 -7.91 43.31
C THR A 22 37.94 -8.04 41.86
N THR A 23 37.02 -7.82 40.92
CA THR A 23 37.36 -7.38 39.56
C THR A 23 36.43 -6.23 39.19
N VAL A 24 36.85 -5.01 39.49
CA VAL A 24 36.14 -3.80 39.05
C VAL A 24 36.50 -3.60 37.59
N ALA A 25 35.52 -3.75 36.68
CA ALA A 25 35.73 -3.44 35.27
C ALA A 25 36.07 -1.94 35.10
N PRO A 26 36.98 -1.55 34.19
CA PRO A 26 37.29 -0.16 33.97
C PRO A 26 36.07 0.58 33.41
N VAL A 27 35.53 1.51 34.19
CA VAL A 27 34.46 2.42 33.75
C VAL A 27 35.10 3.41 32.77
N MET A 28 34.70 3.36 31.50
CA MET A 28 35.15 4.34 30.52
C MET A 28 34.72 5.75 30.95
N PRO A 29 35.61 6.75 30.86
CA PRO A 29 35.27 8.12 31.23
C PRO A 29 34.16 8.66 30.31
N PRO A 30 33.16 9.39 30.86
CA PRO A 30 31.95 9.81 30.13
C PRO A 30 32.26 10.65 28.89
N LEU A 31 33.38 11.36 28.88
CA LEU A 31 33.83 12.15 27.73
C LEU A 31 34.18 11.28 26.51
N LEU A 32 34.76 10.09 26.75
CA LEU A 32 35.13 9.15 25.68
C LEU A 32 33.90 8.47 25.09
N LEU A 33 32.87 8.22 25.92
CA LEU A 33 31.57 7.72 25.46
C LEU A 33 30.87 8.75 24.57
N LEU A 34 30.90 10.03 24.97
CA LEU A 34 30.30 11.13 24.20
C LEU A 34 31.03 11.37 22.87
N LEU A 35 32.37 11.29 22.87
CA LEU A 35 33.18 11.40 21.65
C LEU A 35 32.93 10.24 20.68
N LEU A 36 32.81 9.01 21.18
CA LEU A 36 32.48 7.85 20.34
C LEU A 36 31.05 7.93 19.79
N ALA A 37 30.08 8.41 20.57
CA ALA A 37 28.71 8.64 20.11
C ALA A 37 28.62 9.74 19.04
N ALA A 38 29.35 10.85 19.22
CA ALA A 38 29.40 11.94 18.25
C ALA A 38 30.10 11.53 16.95
N LEU A 39 31.18 10.74 17.04
CA LEU A 39 31.87 10.20 15.87
C LEU A 39 31.03 9.17 15.11
N ALA A 40 30.26 8.32 15.82
CA ALA A 40 29.31 7.41 15.20
C ALA A 40 28.17 8.14 14.47
N LEU A 41 27.71 9.29 15.00
CA LEU A 41 26.69 10.11 14.36
C LEU A 41 27.23 10.89 13.15
N ALA A 42 28.50 11.30 13.19
CA ALA A 42 29.17 12.02 12.10
C ALA A 42 29.66 11.11 10.95
N LEU A 43 29.91 9.83 11.24
CA LEU A 43 30.30 8.81 10.25
C LEU A 43 29.13 7.94 9.78
N ALA A 44 27.94 8.11 10.34
CA ALA A 44 26.75 7.43 9.82
C ALA A 44 26.51 7.93 8.38
N PRO A 45 26.56 7.05 7.37
CA PRO A 45 26.11 7.44 6.04
C PRO A 45 24.67 7.94 6.18
N ALA A 46 24.37 9.10 5.59
CA ALA A 46 22.99 9.54 5.44
C ALA A 46 22.24 8.37 4.80
N LEU A 47 21.41 7.69 5.60
CA LEU A 47 20.64 6.56 5.11
C LEU A 47 19.90 7.07 3.88
N PRO A 48 20.07 6.47 2.70
CA PRO A 48 19.23 6.83 1.58
C PRO A 48 17.80 6.66 2.08
N HIS A 49 17.01 7.74 1.97
CA HIS A 49 15.61 7.74 2.31
C HIS A 49 15.02 6.50 1.66
N ALA A 50 14.70 5.49 2.46
CA ALA A 50 14.17 4.26 1.92
C ALA A 50 12.93 4.66 1.13
N ALA A 51 12.99 4.50 -0.20
CA ALA A 51 11.79 4.52 -1.01
C ALA A 51 10.84 3.55 -0.31
N ALA A 52 9.72 4.09 0.16
CA ALA A 52 8.74 3.32 0.92
C ALA A 52 8.16 2.25 -0.01
N GLY A 53 8.86 1.11 -0.07
CA GLY A 53 8.47 -0.07 -0.82
C GLY A 53 7.41 -0.83 -0.04
N GLY A 54 6.24 -0.98 -0.65
CA GLY A 54 5.47 -2.23 -0.67
C GLY A 54 4.89 -2.78 0.64
N GLY A 55 4.91 -2.06 1.75
CA GLY A 55 4.15 -2.45 2.95
C GLY A 55 2.65 -2.23 2.74
N ALA A 56 1.82 -3.22 3.07
CA ALA A 56 0.35 -3.06 3.09
C ALA A 56 0.00 -1.85 3.96
N ARG A 57 -0.47 -0.77 3.34
CA ARG A 57 -0.83 0.45 4.05
C ARG A 57 -1.93 0.16 5.04
N PHE A 58 -1.73 0.57 6.29
CA PHE A 58 -2.75 0.51 7.31
C PHE A 58 -3.93 1.41 6.90
N TYR A 59 -5.11 0.80 6.77
CA TYR A 59 -6.36 1.51 6.53
C TYR A 59 -6.71 2.34 7.78
N ASP A 60 -6.86 3.65 7.61
CA ASP A 60 -7.30 4.54 8.67
C ASP A 60 -8.75 4.98 8.40
N PRO A 61 -9.74 4.35 9.07
CA PRO A 61 -11.14 4.72 8.90
C PRO A 61 -11.43 6.18 9.26
N ALA A 62 -10.60 6.83 10.09
CA ALA A 62 -10.78 8.23 10.48
C ALA A 62 -10.58 9.21 9.31
N ARG A 63 -9.98 8.75 8.20
CA ARG A 63 -9.75 9.54 6.98
C ARG A 63 -10.88 9.42 5.96
N VAL A 64 -11.96 8.72 6.30
CA VAL A 64 -13.12 8.50 5.42
C VAL A 64 -14.25 9.46 5.79
N THR A 65 -14.69 10.26 4.83
CA THR A 65 -15.90 11.09 4.93
C THR A 65 -17.01 10.48 4.10
N GLN A 66 -18.17 10.24 4.72
CA GLN A 66 -19.36 9.80 4.00
C GLN A 66 -20.01 10.97 3.26
N ILE A 67 -20.23 10.81 1.94
CA ILE A 67 -20.85 11.82 1.07
C ILE A 67 -22.33 11.49 0.84
N SER A 68 -22.67 10.21 0.61
CA SER A 68 -24.06 9.76 0.42
C SER A 68 -24.23 8.30 0.81
N TRP A 69 -25.43 7.93 1.25
CA TRP A 69 -25.84 6.55 1.48
C TRP A 69 -26.56 5.93 0.28
N ARG A 70 -27.20 6.75 -0.58
CA ARG A 70 -27.96 6.32 -1.76
C ARG A 70 -27.74 7.31 -2.91
N PRO A 71 -26.82 7.04 -3.85
CA PRO A 71 -25.89 5.90 -3.87
C PRO A 71 -24.84 5.99 -2.75
N ARG A 72 -24.21 4.87 -2.40
CA ARG A 72 -23.08 4.85 -1.46
C ARG A 72 -21.90 5.60 -2.07
N ALA A 73 -21.48 6.69 -1.44
CA ALA A 73 -20.35 7.49 -1.87
C ALA A 73 -19.53 7.93 -0.64
N PHE A 74 -18.23 7.66 -0.68
CA PHE A 74 -17.29 7.94 0.40
C PHE A 74 -16.04 8.60 -0.18
N LEU A 75 -15.51 9.61 0.51
CA LEU A 75 -14.27 10.29 0.19
C LEU A 75 -13.17 9.83 1.16
N TYR A 76 -12.09 9.25 0.65
CA TYR A 76 -10.91 8.91 1.45
C TYR A 76 -9.84 9.99 1.27
N SER A 77 -9.55 10.76 2.32
CA SER A 77 -8.56 11.83 2.27
C SER A 77 -7.14 11.27 2.23
N GLY A 78 -6.38 11.60 1.18
CA GLY A 78 -4.99 11.19 0.98
C GLY A 78 -4.82 9.68 0.78
N PHE A 79 -5.72 9.09 -0.02
CA PHE A 79 -5.64 7.70 -0.47
C PHE A 79 -4.31 7.41 -1.19
N LEU A 80 -3.89 8.34 -2.06
CA LEU A 80 -2.57 8.35 -2.69
C LEU A 80 -1.68 9.42 -2.04
N SER A 81 -0.39 9.11 -1.91
CA SER A 81 0.65 10.09 -1.61
C SER A 81 0.98 10.95 -2.83
N HIS A 82 1.64 12.08 -2.62
CA HIS A 82 2.05 12.96 -3.72
C HIS A 82 3.03 12.25 -4.67
N ALA A 83 3.96 11.47 -4.13
CA ALA A 83 4.91 10.70 -4.94
C ALA A 83 4.23 9.64 -5.83
N GLU A 84 3.17 8.99 -5.34
CA GLU A 84 2.39 8.04 -6.15
C GLU A 84 1.60 8.77 -7.25
N CYS A 85 1.01 9.93 -6.96
CA CYS A 85 0.35 10.75 -7.97
C CYS A 85 1.34 11.17 -9.08
N ASP A 86 2.51 11.67 -8.70
CA ASP A 86 3.56 12.07 -9.65
C ASP A 86 4.05 10.89 -10.49
N HIS A 87 4.17 9.71 -9.87
CA HIS A 87 4.54 8.47 -10.56
C HIS A 87 3.51 8.05 -11.61
N LEU A 88 2.22 8.07 -11.26
CA LEU A 88 1.12 7.78 -12.20
C LEU A 88 1.13 8.75 -13.39
N ILE A 89 1.30 10.04 -13.12
CA ILE A 89 1.40 11.08 -14.16
C ILE A 89 2.61 10.82 -15.05
N LYS A 90 3.77 10.49 -14.47
CA LYS A 90 5.00 10.20 -15.21
C LYS A 90 4.85 8.97 -16.11
N LEU A 91 4.24 7.89 -15.63
CA LEU A 91 3.98 6.68 -16.42
C LEU A 91 3.04 6.96 -17.59
N ALA A 92 2.00 7.76 -17.35
CA ALA A 92 1.03 8.12 -18.39
C ALA A 92 1.61 9.09 -19.43
N LYS A 93 2.58 9.94 -19.04
CA LYS A 93 3.18 10.93 -19.93
C LYS A 93 3.83 10.26 -21.15
N GLY A 94 3.32 10.58 -22.33
CA GLY A 94 3.76 10.00 -23.60
C GLY A 94 2.96 8.76 -24.07
N ARG A 95 2.03 8.26 -23.25
CA ARG A 95 1.12 7.15 -23.59
C ARG A 95 -0.35 7.58 -23.72
N LEU A 96 -0.64 8.86 -23.49
CA LEU A 96 -2.00 9.41 -23.54
C LEU A 96 -2.46 9.53 -25.00
N GLU A 97 -3.56 8.84 -25.30
CA GLU A 97 -4.26 8.94 -26.58
C GLU A 97 -5.65 9.54 -26.37
N LYS A 98 -6.31 9.98 -27.44
CA LYS A 98 -7.67 10.51 -27.33
C LYS A 98 -8.58 9.43 -26.72
N SER A 99 -9.31 9.77 -25.65
CA SER A 99 -10.17 8.81 -24.98
C SER A 99 -11.33 8.41 -25.90
N MET A 100 -11.56 7.10 -25.98
CA MET A 100 -12.65 6.48 -26.74
C MET A 100 -13.75 6.02 -25.79
N VAL A 101 -14.94 5.63 -26.26
CA VAL A 101 -15.97 4.98 -25.43
C VAL A 101 -16.39 3.65 -26.05
N ALA A 102 -16.82 2.69 -25.25
CA ALA A 102 -17.41 1.47 -25.77
C ALA A 102 -18.80 1.78 -26.35
N ASP A 103 -18.98 1.45 -27.62
CA ASP A 103 -20.27 1.55 -28.30
C ASP A 103 -21.21 0.43 -27.83
N ASN A 104 -22.46 0.78 -27.50
CA ASN A 104 -23.41 -0.18 -26.90
C ASN A 104 -23.90 -1.25 -27.89
N GLU A 105 -23.97 -0.94 -29.18
CA GLU A 105 -24.47 -1.88 -30.20
C GLU A 105 -23.37 -2.83 -30.68
N SER A 106 -22.24 -2.26 -31.07
CA SER A 106 -21.12 -2.97 -31.66
C SER A 106 -20.12 -3.49 -30.64
N GLY A 107 -20.04 -2.89 -29.44
CA GLY A 107 -19.00 -3.18 -28.44
C GLY A 107 -17.60 -2.69 -28.86
N LYS A 108 -17.51 -1.83 -29.88
CA LYS A 108 -16.25 -1.28 -30.37
C LYS A 108 -15.91 0.04 -29.67
N SER A 109 -14.62 0.31 -29.58
CA SER A 109 -14.11 1.59 -29.08
C SER A 109 -14.31 2.68 -30.14
N VAL A 110 -15.08 3.72 -29.84
CA VAL A 110 -15.42 4.82 -30.77
C VAL A 110 -15.06 6.19 -30.20
N MET A 111 -14.73 7.13 -31.09
CA MET A 111 -14.46 8.52 -30.73
C MET A 111 -15.72 9.17 -30.18
N SER A 112 -15.58 9.86 -29.04
CA SER A 112 -16.72 10.35 -28.28
C SER A 112 -16.74 11.87 -28.18
N GLN A 113 -17.93 12.46 -28.33
CA GLN A 113 -18.20 13.85 -27.95
C GLN A 113 -18.61 13.96 -26.47
N VAL A 114 -18.95 12.84 -25.82
CA VAL A 114 -19.37 12.82 -24.41
C VAL A 114 -18.20 12.62 -23.45
N ARG A 115 -17.12 11.96 -23.89
CA ARG A 115 -15.84 11.85 -23.19
C ARG A 115 -14.75 12.47 -24.04
N THR A 116 -14.25 13.63 -23.64
CA THR A 116 -13.33 14.42 -24.46
C THR A 116 -11.91 14.50 -23.89
N SER A 117 -11.58 13.70 -22.87
CA SER A 117 -10.23 13.55 -22.32
C SER A 117 -9.24 12.90 -23.29
N SER A 118 -7.97 12.90 -22.89
CA SER A 118 -7.00 11.88 -23.29
C SER A 118 -6.80 10.86 -22.16
N GLY A 119 -6.35 9.65 -22.47
CA GLY A 119 -6.18 8.60 -21.48
C GLY A 119 -5.27 7.47 -21.92
N THR A 120 -4.89 6.64 -20.95
CA THR A 120 -4.10 5.43 -21.18
C THR A 120 -4.38 4.38 -20.12
N PHE A 121 -4.01 3.14 -20.41
CA PHE A 121 -4.05 2.03 -19.47
C PHE A 121 -2.66 1.72 -18.97
N LEU A 122 -2.52 1.56 -17.66
CA LEU A 122 -1.34 0.98 -17.05
C LEU A 122 -1.56 -0.53 -16.90
N SER A 123 -0.53 -1.32 -17.17
CA SER A 123 -0.65 -2.77 -17.06
C SER A 123 -0.87 -3.16 -15.60
N LYS A 124 -1.63 -4.24 -15.36
CA LYS A 124 -1.79 -4.77 -14.01
C LYS A 124 -0.42 -5.10 -13.41
N ARG A 125 -0.17 -4.63 -12.18
CA ARG A 125 1.11 -4.84 -11.49
C ARG A 125 2.33 -4.42 -12.35
N GLU A 126 2.20 -3.35 -13.15
CA GLU A 126 3.27 -2.86 -14.04
C GLU A 126 4.58 -2.59 -13.29
N ASP A 127 4.49 -2.08 -12.06
CA ASP A 127 5.60 -1.96 -11.13
C ASP A 127 5.12 -2.11 -9.66
N GLU A 128 6.07 -2.00 -8.72
CA GLU A 128 5.79 -2.13 -7.29
C GLU A 128 4.84 -1.04 -6.75
N ILE A 129 4.89 0.17 -7.31
CA ILE A 129 4.02 1.27 -6.91
C ILE A 129 2.59 0.99 -7.39
N ILE A 130 2.42 0.61 -8.66
CA ILE A 130 1.11 0.22 -9.21
C ILE A 130 0.53 -0.97 -8.45
N SER A 131 1.32 -2.01 -8.21
CA SER A 131 0.87 -3.17 -7.43
C SER A 131 0.47 -2.78 -6.00
N GLY A 132 1.20 -1.86 -5.37
CA GLY A 132 0.84 -1.33 -4.04
C GLY A 132 -0.50 -0.59 -4.03
N ILE A 133 -0.76 0.22 -5.06
CA ILE A 133 -2.02 0.95 -5.22
C ILE A 133 -3.18 -0.04 -5.48
N GLU A 134 -3.00 -1.02 -6.36
CA GLU A 134 -4.02 -2.05 -6.66
C GLU A 134 -4.43 -2.83 -5.41
N LYS A 135 -3.45 -3.28 -4.61
CA LYS A 135 -3.68 -3.91 -3.30
C LYS A 135 -4.47 -3.02 -2.35
N CYS A 136 -4.14 -1.73 -2.30
CA CYS A 136 -4.85 -0.76 -1.46
C CYS A 136 -6.32 -0.57 -1.90
N VAL A 137 -6.57 -0.51 -3.21
CA VAL A 137 -7.92 -0.44 -3.78
C VAL A 137 -8.73 -1.69 -3.44
N ALA A 138 -8.15 -2.88 -3.59
CA ALA A 138 -8.80 -4.14 -3.24
C ALA A 138 -9.17 -4.19 -1.74
N ALA A 139 -8.26 -3.80 -0.86
CA ALA A 139 -8.52 -3.70 0.57
C ALA A 139 -9.66 -2.72 0.90
N TRP A 140 -9.73 -1.57 0.22
CA TRP A 140 -10.76 -0.55 0.49
C TRP A 140 -12.13 -0.90 -0.07
N THR A 141 -12.17 -1.57 -1.21
CA THR A 141 -13.43 -1.98 -1.87
C THR A 141 -13.98 -3.29 -1.31
N PHE A 142 -13.18 -4.02 -0.52
CA PHE A 142 -13.48 -5.39 -0.08
C PHE A 142 -13.72 -6.35 -1.25
N LEU A 143 -13.04 -6.11 -2.37
CA LEU A 143 -13.11 -6.94 -3.58
C LEU A 143 -11.72 -7.52 -3.89
N PRO A 144 -11.65 -8.76 -4.42
CA PRO A 144 -10.39 -9.34 -4.86
C PRO A 144 -9.72 -8.53 -5.99
N GLU A 145 -8.39 -8.47 -5.98
CA GLU A 145 -7.59 -7.76 -7.02
C GLU A 145 -7.84 -8.33 -8.42
N GLU A 146 -8.15 -9.63 -8.51
CA GLU A 146 -8.40 -10.32 -9.78
C GLU A 146 -9.59 -9.75 -10.53
N ASN A 147 -10.56 -9.19 -9.80
CA ASN A 147 -11.77 -8.61 -10.36
C ASN A 147 -11.54 -7.20 -10.93
N ALA A 148 -10.43 -6.54 -10.60
CA ALA A 148 -10.15 -5.19 -11.08
C ALA A 148 -9.82 -5.21 -12.58
N GLU A 149 -10.21 -4.16 -13.31
CA GLU A 149 -9.63 -3.88 -14.62
C GLU A 149 -8.24 -3.25 -14.46
N SER A 150 -7.49 -3.13 -15.56
CA SER A 150 -6.26 -2.35 -15.58
C SER A 150 -6.52 -0.88 -15.20
N MET A 151 -5.58 -0.24 -14.52
CA MET A 151 -5.75 1.14 -14.08
C MET A 151 -5.82 2.10 -15.28
N GLN A 152 -6.89 2.89 -15.35
CA GLN A 152 -7.08 3.92 -16.37
C GLN A 152 -6.62 5.28 -15.82
N VAL A 153 -5.66 5.92 -16.50
CA VAL A 153 -5.30 7.33 -16.26
C VAL A 153 -5.97 8.19 -17.31
N LEU A 154 -6.67 9.25 -16.88
CA LEU A 154 -7.36 10.21 -17.73
C LEU A 154 -6.82 11.63 -17.46
N HIS A 155 -6.65 12.41 -18.52
CA HIS A 155 -6.23 13.80 -18.47
C HIS A 155 -7.26 14.69 -19.18
N TYR A 156 -7.70 15.75 -18.50
CA TYR A 156 -8.66 16.72 -19.00
C TYR A 156 -8.00 18.10 -19.08
N GLU A 157 -7.95 18.65 -20.29
CA GLU A 157 -7.61 20.06 -20.50
C GLU A 157 -8.82 20.95 -20.18
N VAL A 158 -8.56 22.27 -20.08
CA VAL A 158 -9.63 23.26 -19.89
C VAL A 158 -10.67 23.12 -21.00
N GLY A 159 -11.94 22.93 -20.61
CA GLY A 159 -13.06 22.74 -21.53
C GLY A 159 -13.33 21.27 -21.93
N GLN A 160 -12.44 20.33 -21.61
CA GLN A 160 -12.73 18.91 -21.76
C GLN A 160 -13.63 18.40 -20.62
N LYS A 161 -14.39 17.35 -20.90
CA LYS A 161 -15.43 16.86 -20.01
C LYS A 161 -15.70 15.37 -20.16
N TYR A 162 -16.42 14.85 -19.17
CA TYR A 162 -17.16 13.61 -19.30
C TYR A 162 -18.60 13.86 -18.87
N ASP A 163 -19.54 13.70 -19.79
CA ASP A 163 -20.97 13.76 -19.47
C ASP A 163 -21.38 12.61 -18.52
N ALA A 164 -22.48 12.82 -17.79
CA ALA A 164 -22.99 11.86 -16.83
C ALA A 164 -23.27 10.50 -17.48
N HIS A 165 -22.77 9.43 -16.87
CA HIS A 165 -22.88 8.05 -17.35
C HIS A 165 -22.89 7.08 -16.18
N PHE A 166 -23.17 5.81 -16.49
CA PHE A 166 -23.00 4.71 -15.54
C PHE A 166 -21.70 3.97 -15.81
N ASN A 167 -21.06 3.48 -14.75
CA ASN A 167 -19.84 2.66 -14.86
C ASN A 167 -20.14 1.18 -15.12
N TYR A 168 -21.42 0.79 -15.22
CA TYR A 168 -21.82 -0.58 -15.58
C TYR A 168 -22.27 -0.63 -17.03
N PHE A 169 -22.18 -1.83 -17.62
CA PHE A 169 -22.74 -2.12 -18.95
C PHE A 169 -24.11 -2.76 -18.81
N SER A 170 -25.05 -2.36 -19.67
CA SER A 170 -26.38 -2.99 -19.77
C SER A 170 -26.43 -4.06 -20.85
N ASP A 171 -25.50 -4.06 -21.81
CA ASP A 171 -25.46 -5.01 -22.90
C ASP A 171 -24.65 -6.27 -22.55
N LYS A 172 -25.07 -7.41 -23.10
CA LYS A 172 -24.45 -8.71 -22.79
C LYS A 172 -23.02 -8.85 -23.30
N LYS A 173 -22.57 -8.01 -24.24
CA LYS A 173 -21.23 -8.11 -24.86
C LYS A 173 -20.20 -7.45 -23.93
N ASN A 174 -20.41 -6.20 -23.55
CA ASN A 174 -19.49 -5.45 -22.70
C ASN A 174 -19.50 -5.94 -21.25
N VAL A 175 -20.62 -6.48 -20.73
CA VAL A 175 -20.65 -7.15 -19.42
C VAL A 175 -19.61 -8.29 -19.31
N LYS A 176 -19.31 -8.98 -20.42
CA LYS A 176 -18.32 -10.08 -20.43
C LYS A 176 -16.89 -9.61 -20.67
N ARG A 177 -16.70 -8.50 -21.38
CA ARG A 177 -15.37 -7.99 -21.75
C ARG A 177 -14.81 -6.99 -20.75
N GLY A 178 -15.66 -6.31 -19.99
CA GLY A 178 -15.26 -5.11 -19.25
C GLY A 178 -15.19 -3.88 -20.18
N GLY A 179 -14.70 -2.77 -19.65
CA GLY A 179 -14.57 -1.52 -20.40
C GLY A 179 -13.44 -1.52 -21.43
N HIS A 180 -12.53 -2.51 -21.36
CA HIS A 180 -11.26 -2.52 -22.08
C HIS A 180 -10.84 -3.93 -22.53
#